data_AF-A0A2P1PUW9-F1
#
_entry.id   AF-A0A2P1PUW9-F1
#
_cell.length_a   1.000
_cell.length_b   1.000
_cell.length_c   1.000
_cell.angle_alpha   90.00
_cell.angle_beta   90.00
_cell.angle_gamma   90.00
#
_symmetry.space_group_name_H-M   'P 1'
#
loop_
_entity.id
_entity.type
_entity.pdbx_description
1 polymer ?
#
loop_
_entity_poly.entity_id
_entity_poly.type
_entity_poly.pdbx_seq_one_letter_code
_entity_poly.pdbx_strand_id
1 'polypeptide(L)'
;MNRTHWILIGAVAIALVLLIIGLIPIAPTDRLQPNAEADPTQVSASAQVAIQDDVTQHDVIDHPGLDDQQSAITAPNSAAPSVPTEKAWSASDLPANTPLKDKIDELIQQADAGNRSAACRLAWDLDLCQFVGHNLDSGVAMFEEAAAKAPPGSRQEKQVIKLLQEIGQWQTRAEPVCKDLPSRYLQQSADRMLQAARLGDLRSMARFGQAPPFPETLTLADADTMAAFNNEALGMLTRAANEGEPTALFGLYHAHARGEIATVAGALKIEADPIVAVAAGLALKAFSDGSTNAGINDTTSRLMATMSPAQIAAARAEAARYAQIYRNQPPRNFASGVFGPYIGKTCVPDSQ
;
A
#
# COMPACT_ATOMS: atom_id res chain seq x y z
N MET A 1 30.85 -13.16 9.72
CA MET A 1 29.70 -13.69 8.94
C MET A 1 30.15 -13.89 7.49
N ASN A 2 29.92 -15.08 6.93
CA ASN A 2 30.56 -15.55 5.70
C ASN A 2 29.89 -14.97 4.43
N ARG A 3 30.70 -14.37 3.54
CA ARG A 3 30.28 -13.79 2.24
C ARG A 3 29.55 -14.77 1.31
N THR A 4 29.67 -16.08 1.54
CA THR A 4 29.08 -17.13 0.71
C THR A 4 27.55 -17.27 0.86
N HIS A 5 26.93 -16.78 1.94
CA HIS A 5 25.47 -16.83 2.07
C HIS A 5 24.73 -15.75 1.26
N TRP A 6 25.37 -14.62 0.97
CA TRP A 6 24.74 -13.54 0.18
C TRP A 6 24.61 -13.88 -1.31
N ILE A 7 25.53 -14.69 -1.86
CA ILE A 7 25.52 -15.07 -3.28
C ILE A 7 24.34 -16.02 -3.59
N LEU A 8 23.99 -16.90 -2.66
CA LEU A 8 22.88 -17.86 -2.84
C LEU A 8 21.49 -17.19 -2.74
N ILE A 9 21.34 -16.20 -1.86
CA ILE A 9 20.08 -15.46 -1.70
C ILE A 9 19.82 -14.56 -2.92
N GLY A 10 20.86 -13.90 -3.44
CA GLY A 10 20.75 -13.08 -4.65
C GLY A 10 20.35 -13.88 -5.90
N ALA A 11 20.88 -15.10 -6.07
CA ALA A 11 20.56 -15.94 -7.22
C ALA A 11 19.09 -16.40 -7.26
N VAL A 12 18.47 -16.65 -6.10
CA VAL A 12 17.06 -17.07 -6.00
C VAL A 12 16.11 -15.90 -6.29
N ALA A 13 16.45 -14.68 -5.85
CA ALA A 13 15.67 -13.47 -6.14
C ALA A 13 15.68 -13.12 -7.64
N ILE A 14 16.83 -13.27 -8.32
CA ILE A 14 16.97 -13.04 -9.77
C ILE A 14 16.12 -14.04 -10.57
N ALA A 15 16.09 -15.32 -10.17
CA ALA A 15 15.27 -16.33 -10.83
C ALA A 15 13.77 -16.03 -10.70
N LEU A 16 13.30 -15.53 -9.54
CA LEU A 16 11.89 -15.23 -9.31
C LEU A 16 11.40 -14.02 -10.13
N VAL A 17 12.23 -12.97 -10.26
CA VAL A 17 11.89 -11.78 -11.06
C VAL A 17 11.87 -12.10 -12.56
N LEU A 18 12.80 -12.93 -13.05
CA LEU A 18 12.80 -13.38 -14.45
C LEU A 18 11.61 -14.30 -14.77
N LEU A 19 11.15 -15.09 -13.80
CA LEU A 19 9.97 -15.97 -13.97
C LEU A 19 8.65 -15.17 -14.05
N ILE A 20 8.57 -14.04 -13.35
CA ILE A 20 7.41 -13.11 -13.43
C ILE A 20 7.39 -12.35 -14.76
N ILE A 21 8.56 -12.05 -15.35
CA ILE A 21 8.67 -11.34 -16.64
C ILE A 21 8.54 -12.30 -17.84
N GLY A 22 8.92 -13.58 -17.67
CA GLY A 22 8.95 -14.59 -18.74
C GLY A 22 7.64 -15.33 -19.04
N LEU A 23 6.57 -15.13 -18.24
CA LEU A 23 5.30 -15.85 -18.39
C LEU A 23 4.24 -15.10 -19.24
N ILE A 24 4.67 -14.32 -20.23
CA ILE A 24 3.79 -13.94 -21.35
C ILE A 24 4.11 -14.91 -22.49
N PRO A 25 3.29 -15.96 -22.73
CA PRO A 25 3.48 -16.80 -23.90
C PRO A 25 3.25 -15.95 -25.15
N ILE A 26 4.32 -15.72 -25.92
CA ILE A 26 4.20 -15.22 -27.29
C ILE A 26 3.67 -16.40 -28.11
N ALA A 27 2.35 -16.46 -28.28
CA ALA A 27 1.76 -17.42 -29.20
C ALA A 27 2.31 -17.16 -30.62
N PRO A 28 2.80 -18.18 -31.32
CA PRO A 28 3.16 -18.02 -32.73
C PRO A 28 1.90 -17.71 -33.52
N THR A 29 1.90 -16.56 -34.22
CA THR A 29 0.89 -16.25 -35.24
C THR A 29 1.14 -17.15 -36.44
N ASP A 30 0.55 -18.33 -36.42
CA ASP A 30 0.45 -19.20 -37.59
C ASP A 30 -0.93 -19.09 -38.26
N ARG A 31 -0.85 -19.27 -39.58
CA ARG A 31 -1.85 -19.00 -40.60
C ARG A 31 -3.19 -19.73 -40.39
N LEU A 32 -4.23 -19.03 -40.84
CA LEU A 32 -5.53 -19.55 -41.25
C LEU A 32 -5.47 -20.93 -41.92
N GLN A 33 -6.19 -21.90 -41.35
CA GLN A 33 -6.91 -22.93 -42.10
C GLN A 33 -8.32 -23.12 -41.53
N PRO A 34 -9.34 -23.25 -42.38
CA PRO A 34 -10.73 -23.48 -41.96
C PRO A 34 -11.10 -24.96 -41.91
N ASN A 35 -12.07 -25.25 -41.04
CA ASN A 35 -12.96 -26.43 -40.96
C ASN A 35 -12.42 -27.70 -40.29
N ALA A 36 -13.03 -28.07 -39.16
CA ALA A 36 -13.49 -29.43 -38.89
C ALA A 36 -14.58 -29.39 -37.81
N GLU A 37 -15.60 -30.22 -38.03
CA GLU A 37 -16.84 -30.38 -37.27
C GLU A 37 -16.64 -30.77 -35.80
N ALA A 38 -17.53 -30.29 -34.93
CA ALA A 38 -17.61 -30.68 -33.53
C ALA A 38 -18.56 -31.88 -33.34
N ASP A 39 -18.02 -32.99 -32.83
CA ASP A 39 -18.74 -34.14 -32.30
C ASP A 39 -18.92 -33.97 -30.77
N PRO A 40 -20.16 -33.95 -30.24
CA PRO A 40 -20.41 -33.75 -28.81
C PRO A 40 -20.73 -35.09 -28.12
N THR A 41 -19.71 -35.81 -27.68
CA THR A 41 -19.94 -36.90 -26.72
C THR A 41 -18.69 -37.15 -25.87
N GLN A 42 -18.69 -36.72 -24.60
CA GLN A 42 -18.55 -37.67 -23.49
C GLN A 42 -18.79 -37.04 -22.12
N VAL A 43 -19.69 -37.73 -21.41
CA VAL A 43 -20.14 -37.58 -20.04
C VAL A 43 -19.31 -38.51 -19.16
N SER A 44 -18.90 -38.05 -17.97
CA SER A 44 -18.77 -38.80 -16.70
C SER A 44 -18.26 -37.81 -15.62
N ALA A 45 -19.02 -37.47 -14.56
CA ALA A 45 -19.24 -38.27 -13.34
C ALA A 45 -17.92 -38.45 -12.55
N SER A 46 -17.71 -38.12 -11.26
CA SER A 46 -18.56 -37.79 -10.11
C SER A 46 -17.65 -37.21 -8.99
N ALA A 47 -18.18 -36.39 -8.08
CA ALA A 47 -17.87 -36.41 -6.64
C ALA A 47 -18.70 -35.34 -5.92
N GLN A 48 -19.87 -35.74 -5.44
CA GLN A 48 -20.65 -35.01 -4.44
C GLN A 48 -20.07 -35.35 -3.06
N VAL A 49 -19.65 -34.34 -2.30
CA VAL A 49 -19.52 -34.44 -0.84
C VAL A 49 -20.60 -33.55 -0.26
N ALA A 50 -21.59 -34.21 0.35
CA ALA A 50 -22.59 -33.59 1.18
C ALA A 50 -21.93 -33.08 2.47
N ILE A 51 -22.12 -31.80 2.78
CA ILE A 51 -21.98 -31.28 4.13
C ILE A 51 -23.39 -30.91 4.57
N GLN A 52 -23.93 -31.70 5.48
CA GLN A 52 -25.20 -31.44 6.14
C GLN A 52 -25.03 -30.32 7.15
N ASP A 53 -25.97 -29.39 7.09
CA ASP A 53 -26.24 -28.36 8.09
C ASP A 53 -26.56 -29.00 9.45
N ASP A 54 -25.82 -28.59 10.49
CA ASP A 54 -26.22 -28.77 11.89
C ASP A 54 -26.31 -27.38 12.53
N VAL A 55 -27.51 -26.78 12.41
CA VAL A 55 -27.88 -25.51 13.04
C VAL A 55 -28.29 -25.82 14.47
N THR A 56 -27.36 -25.65 15.40
CA THR A 56 -27.65 -25.65 16.84
C THR A 56 -28.22 -24.28 17.25
N GLN A 57 -29.54 -24.31 17.37
CA GLN A 57 -30.42 -23.46 18.17
C GLN A 57 -29.70 -22.81 19.37
N HIS A 58 -29.46 -21.49 19.30
CA HIS A 58 -29.00 -20.69 20.44
C HIS A 58 -30.21 -20.20 21.25
N ASP A 59 -30.18 -20.53 22.53
CA ASP A 59 -31.15 -20.11 23.54
C ASP A 59 -31.22 -18.59 23.66
N VAL A 60 -32.46 -18.09 23.62
CA VAL A 60 -32.87 -16.74 23.95
C VAL A 60 -32.80 -16.60 25.48
N ILE A 61 -31.81 -15.89 25.99
CA ILE A 61 -31.81 -15.47 27.41
C ILE A 61 -32.43 -14.06 27.48
N ASP A 62 -33.71 -14.03 27.87
CA ASP A 62 -34.40 -12.84 28.34
C ASP A 62 -33.66 -12.26 29.57
N HIS A 63 -33.18 -11.02 29.49
CA HIS A 63 -32.77 -10.22 30.65
C HIS A 63 -33.89 -9.23 30.99
N PRO A 64 -34.57 -9.37 32.14
CA PRO A 64 -35.53 -8.39 32.60
C PRO A 64 -34.81 -7.24 33.32
N GLY A 65 -35.28 -6.02 33.04
CA GLY A 65 -35.35 -4.91 34.00
C GLY A 65 -34.04 -4.44 34.64
N LEU A 66 -33.49 -3.36 34.10
CA LEU A 66 -32.71 -2.41 34.90
C LEU A 66 -33.38 -1.05 34.83
N ASP A 67 -34.17 -0.82 35.87
CA ASP A 67 -34.79 0.45 36.22
C ASP A 67 -33.75 1.56 36.42
N ASP A 68 -34.14 2.73 35.91
CA ASP A 68 -33.80 4.09 36.33
C ASP A 68 -32.99 4.24 37.63
N GLN A 69 -31.67 4.46 37.48
CA GLN A 69 -30.90 5.25 38.44
C GLN A 69 -30.10 6.34 37.72
N GLN A 70 -30.82 7.38 37.30
CA GLN A 70 -30.26 8.64 36.85
C GLN A 70 -29.85 9.48 38.07
N SER A 71 -28.72 9.12 38.69
CA SER A 71 -28.08 9.94 39.72
C SER A 71 -27.44 11.17 39.07
N ALA A 72 -28.00 12.34 39.35
CA ALA A 72 -27.46 13.63 38.97
C ALA A 72 -26.13 13.90 39.71
N ILE A 73 -25.03 13.48 39.11
CA ILE A 73 -23.68 13.86 39.55
C ILE A 73 -23.44 15.30 39.08
N THR A 74 -23.57 16.24 40.01
CA THR A 74 -23.17 17.63 39.81
C THR A 74 -21.64 17.67 39.82
N ALA A 75 -21.02 17.65 38.63
CA ALA A 75 -19.58 17.70 38.50
C ALA A 75 -19.04 19.07 38.97
N PRO A 76 -18.01 19.11 39.82
CA PRO A 76 -17.34 20.35 40.18
C PRO A 76 -16.70 20.97 38.94
N ASN A 77 -16.89 22.28 38.81
CA ASN A 77 -16.37 23.13 37.75
C ASN A 77 -14.84 23.25 37.88
N SER A 78 -14.11 22.16 37.61
CA SER A 78 -12.65 22.14 37.53
C SER A 78 -12.25 22.87 36.26
N ALA A 79 -11.84 24.13 36.42
CA ALA A 79 -11.19 24.89 35.37
C ALA A 79 -10.06 24.05 34.78
N ALA A 80 -10.26 23.56 33.55
CA ALA A 80 -9.26 22.79 32.84
C ALA A 80 -7.96 23.62 32.82
N PRO A 81 -6.81 23.07 33.26
CA PRO A 81 -5.55 23.77 33.17
C PRO A 81 -5.37 24.20 31.72
N SER A 82 -5.28 25.52 31.52
CA SER A 82 -5.07 26.12 30.21
C SER A 82 -3.76 25.58 29.65
N VAL A 83 -3.89 24.57 28.78
CA VAL A 83 -2.77 23.98 28.05
C VAL A 83 -2.05 25.14 27.36
N PRO A 84 -0.75 25.32 27.60
CA PRO A 84 0.03 26.34 26.91
C PRO A 84 -0.28 26.25 25.42
N THR A 85 -0.70 27.36 24.82
CA THR A 85 -0.98 27.41 23.39
C THR A 85 0.37 27.30 22.68
N GLU A 86 0.82 26.06 22.53
CA GLU A 86 2.07 25.73 21.87
C GLU A 86 1.98 26.27 20.44
N LYS A 87 3.04 26.97 20.01
CA LYS A 87 3.08 27.63 18.70
C LYS A 87 2.79 26.57 17.63
N ALA A 88 1.58 26.59 17.08
CA ALA A 88 1.18 25.66 16.03
C ALA A 88 2.11 25.87 14.83
N TRP A 89 2.92 24.87 14.54
CA TRP A 89 3.77 24.88 13.35
C TRP A 89 2.88 24.90 12.11
N SER A 90 3.13 25.85 11.24
CA SER A 90 2.52 25.88 9.92
C SER A 90 3.32 24.96 8.98
N ALA A 91 2.70 24.49 7.90
CA ALA A 91 3.40 23.75 6.85
C ALA A 91 4.59 24.55 6.25
N SER A 92 4.56 25.89 6.35
CA SER A 92 5.66 26.76 5.93
C SER A 92 6.89 26.66 6.84
N ASP A 93 6.74 26.20 8.08
CA ASP A 93 7.84 26.07 9.04
C ASP A 93 8.67 24.78 8.81
N LEU A 94 8.21 23.89 7.94
CA LEU A 94 8.83 22.60 7.63
C LEU A 94 9.16 22.47 6.13
N PRO A 95 10.20 23.15 5.61
CA PRO A 95 10.58 23.00 4.21
C PRO A 95 10.96 21.55 3.92
N ALA A 96 10.34 20.95 2.90
CA ALA A 96 10.55 19.55 2.54
C ALA A 96 11.99 19.21 2.13
N ASN A 97 12.81 20.22 1.78
CA ASN A 97 14.19 20.03 1.32
C ASN A 97 15.24 20.31 2.41
N THR A 98 14.83 20.61 3.65
CA THR A 98 15.79 20.80 4.74
C THR A 98 16.34 19.43 5.18
N PRO A 99 17.67 19.28 5.35
CA PRO A 99 18.27 18.04 5.85
C PRO A 99 17.59 17.56 7.13
N LEU A 100 17.18 16.29 7.17
CA LEU A 100 16.44 15.72 8.30
C LEU A 100 17.29 15.78 9.58
N LYS A 101 18.61 15.56 9.48
CA LYS A 101 19.51 15.59 10.64
C LYS A 101 19.45 16.91 11.43
N ASP A 102 19.18 18.03 10.76
CA ASP A 102 19.16 19.36 11.38
C ASP A 102 17.83 19.63 12.11
N LYS A 103 16.80 18.80 11.86
CA LYS A 103 15.43 18.98 12.32
C LYS A 103 14.85 17.78 13.07
N ILE A 104 15.55 16.65 13.11
CA ILE A 104 14.97 15.39 13.57
C ILE A 104 14.51 15.44 15.02
N ASP A 105 15.30 16.04 15.93
CA ASP A 105 14.94 16.09 17.35
C ASP A 105 13.72 16.99 17.58
N GLU A 106 13.63 18.12 16.87
CA GLU A 106 12.50 19.04 16.87
C GLU A 106 11.23 18.39 16.29
N LEU A 107 11.38 17.67 15.18
CA LEU A 107 10.30 16.91 14.55
C LEU A 107 9.78 15.78 15.45
N ILE A 108 10.68 15.04 16.12
CA ILE A 108 10.31 14.00 17.10
C ILE A 108 9.51 14.63 18.23
N GLN A 109 10.03 15.71 18.84
CA GLN A 109 9.36 16.39 19.95
C GLN A 109 7.94 16.84 19.55
N GLN A 110 7.78 17.46 18.38
CA GLN A 110 6.48 17.92 17.90
C GLN A 110 5.54 16.76 17.54
N ALA A 111 6.05 15.70 16.90
CA ALA A 111 5.26 14.50 16.61
C ALA A 111 4.75 13.84 17.90
N ASP A 112 5.60 13.75 18.93
CA ASP A 112 5.26 13.20 20.24
C ASP A 112 4.28 14.09 21.01
N ALA A 113 4.27 15.40 20.74
CA ALA A 113 3.25 16.34 21.21
C ALA A 113 1.93 16.28 20.42
N GLY A 114 1.80 15.38 19.44
CA GLY A 114 0.60 15.19 18.63
C GLY A 114 0.47 16.11 17.42
N ASN A 115 1.54 16.80 17.03
CA ASN A 115 1.56 17.63 15.83
C ASN A 115 1.55 16.74 14.57
N ARG A 116 0.38 16.60 13.94
CA ARG A 116 0.17 15.78 12.74
C ARG A 116 1.13 16.12 11.60
N SER A 117 1.37 17.41 11.32
CA SER A 117 2.24 17.83 10.22
C SER A 117 3.70 17.47 10.47
N ALA A 118 4.18 17.63 11.71
CA ALA A 118 5.52 17.21 12.10
C ALA A 118 5.66 15.68 12.05
N ALA A 119 4.67 14.93 12.55
CA ALA A 119 4.65 13.48 12.50
C ALA A 119 4.67 12.95 11.06
N CYS A 120 3.84 13.52 10.17
CA CYS A 120 3.87 13.19 8.75
C CYS A 120 5.26 13.42 8.17
N ARG A 121 5.86 14.61 8.38
CA ARG A 121 7.16 14.92 7.77
C ARG A 121 8.22 13.96 8.27
N LEU A 122 8.28 13.74 9.59
CA LEU A 122 9.20 12.80 10.20
C LEU A 122 9.07 11.40 9.59
N ALA A 123 7.84 10.88 9.49
CA ALA A 123 7.57 9.56 8.93
C ALA A 123 8.05 9.42 7.48
N TRP A 124 7.73 10.40 6.63
CA TRP A 124 8.06 10.33 5.21
C TRP A 124 9.54 10.60 4.92
N ASP A 125 10.18 11.50 5.67
CA ASP A 125 11.62 11.72 5.54
C ASP A 125 12.39 10.47 6.00
N LEU A 126 11.97 9.79 7.07
CA LEU A 126 12.57 8.52 7.51
C LEU A 126 12.36 7.38 6.49
N ASP A 127 11.14 7.22 5.95
CA ASP A 127 10.84 6.23 4.90
C ASP A 127 11.71 6.48 3.66
N LEU A 128 11.83 7.74 3.24
CA LEU A 128 12.71 8.14 2.13
C LEU A 128 14.16 7.74 2.41
N CYS A 129 14.68 8.10 3.59
CA CYS A 129 16.08 7.85 3.94
C CYS A 129 16.40 6.37 4.13
N GLN A 130 15.45 5.59 4.64
CA GLN A 130 15.57 4.14 4.70
C GLN A 130 15.53 3.52 3.30
N PHE A 131 14.64 3.99 2.44
CA PHE A 131 14.55 3.52 1.06
C PHE A 131 15.87 3.77 0.31
N VAL A 132 16.43 4.98 0.39
CA VAL A 132 17.69 5.28 -0.32
C VAL A 132 18.93 4.68 0.32
N GLY A 133 18.99 4.61 1.65
CA GLY A 133 20.18 4.11 2.36
C GLY A 133 20.34 2.59 2.30
N HIS A 134 19.27 1.82 2.10
CA HIS A 134 19.32 0.36 2.07
C HIS A 134 18.99 -0.23 0.70
N ASN A 135 17.92 0.25 0.04
CA ASN A 135 17.42 -0.42 -1.16
C ASN A 135 18.13 0.02 -2.44
N LEU A 136 18.67 1.23 -2.50
CA LEU A 136 19.23 1.74 -3.75
C LEU A 136 20.60 1.17 -4.06
N ASP A 137 21.53 1.09 -3.11
CA ASP A 137 22.88 0.59 -3.39
C ASP A 137 22.86 -0.88 -3.88
N SER A 138 22.03 -1.72 -3.28
CA SER A 138 21.88 -3.12 -3.70
C SER A 138 20.96 -3.28 -4.92
N GLY A 139 19.91 -2.45 -5.04
CA GLY A 139 18.99 -2.48 -6.17
C GLY A 139 19.62 -2.00 -7.48
N VAL A 140 20.42 -0.93 -7.44
CA VAL A 140 21.08 -0.37 -8.63
C VAL A 140 21.99 -1.40 -9.28
N ALA A 141 22.86 -2.06 -8.51
CA ALA A 141 23.75 -3.09 -9.05
C ALA A 141 22.98 -4.23 -9.73
N MET A 142 21.85 -4.66 -9.15
CA MET A 142 20.99 -5.68 -9.75
C MET A 142 20.37 -5.20 -11.07
N PHE A 143 19.91 -3.95 -11.14
CA PHE A 143 19.34 -3.39 -12.37
C PHE A 143 20.40 -3.12 -13.43
N GLU A 144 21.60 -2.69 -13.06
CA GLU A 144 22.74 -2.56 -13.98
C GLU A 144 23.11 -3.91 -14.60
N GLU A 145 23.16 -4.97 -13.79
CA GLU A 145 23.39 -6.33 -14.27
C GLU A 145 22.26 -6.81 -15.20
N ALA A 146 21.00 -6.53 -14.83
CA ALA A 146 19.84 -6.87 -15.66
C ALA A 146 19.85 -6.12 -17.00
N ALA A 147 20.29 -4.86 -17.02
CA ALA A 147 20.46 -4.08 -18.25
C ALA A 147 21.57 -4.67 -19.12
N ALA A 148 22.72 -5.02 -18.53
CA ALA A 148 23.85 -5.62 -19.24
C ALA A 148 23.53 -7.01 -19.84
N LYS A 149 22.60 -7.75 -19.23
CA LYS A 149 22.13 -9.06 -19.72
C LYS A 149 21.00 -8.96 -20.75
N ALA A 150 20.32 -7.83 -20.85
CA ALA A 150 19.23 -7.67 -21.81
C ALA A 150 19.79 -7.54 -23.23
N PRO A 151 19.12 -8.10 -24.27
CA PRO A 151 19.56 -7.92 -25.65
C PRO A 151 19.61 -6.42 -26.02
N PRO A 152 20.69 -5.93 -26.65
CA PRO A 152 20.81 -4.52 -27.01
C PRO A 152 19.66 -4.03 -27.90
N GLY A 153 19.11 -2.87 -27.57
CA GLY A 153 17.97 -2.23 -28.24
C GLY A 153 16.61 -2.82 -27.88
N SER A 154 16.56 -3.90 -27.09
CA SER A 154 15.31 -4.58 -26.73
C SER A 154 14.40 -3.70 -25.86
N ARG A 155 13.11 -4.02 -25.84
CA ARG A 155 12.15 -3.38 -24.94
C ARG A 155 12.56 -3.55 -23.46
N GLN A 156 13.10 -4.72 -23.12
CA GLN A 156 13.54 -5.04 -21.76
C GLN A 156 14.70 -4.12 -21.33
N GLU A 157 15.74 -3.99 -22.15
CA GLU A 157 16.87 -3.09 -21.86
C GLU A 157 16.38 -1.66 -21.63
N LYS A 158 15.52 -1.14 -22.52
CA LYS A 158 14.96 0.21 -22.40
C LYS A 158 14.14 0.40 -21.12
N GLN A 159 13.40 -0.63 -20.68
CA GLN A 159 12.65 -0.59 -19.43
C GLN A 159 13.56 -0.54 -18.21
N VAL A 160 14.63 -1.34 -18.19
CA VAL A 160 15.60 -1.35 -17.08
C VAL A 160 16.38 -0.04 -17.03
N ILE A 161 16.82 0.50 -18.17
CA ILE A 161 17.48 1.81 -18.25
C ILE A 161 16.55 2.91 -17.72
N LYS A 162 15.27 2.90 -18.11
CA LYS A 162 14.29 3.88 -17.61
C LYS A 162 14.14 3.78 -16.08
N LEU A 163 14.08 2.56 -15.54
CA LEU A 163 13.99 2.35 -14.09
C LEU A 163 15.24 2.84 -13.36
N LEU A 164 16.45 2.57 -13.89
CA LEU A 164 17.70 3.10 -13.36
C LEU A 164 17.73 4.64 -13.34
N GLN A 165 17.20 5.28 -14.39
CA GLN A 165 17.07 6.74 -14.43
C GLN A 165 16.09 7.27 -13.38
N GLU A 166 14.94 6.61 -13.20
CA GLU A 166 13.97 6.95 -12.16
C GLU A 166 14.57 6.80 -10.76
N ILE A 167 15.28 5.70 -10.50
CA ILE A 167 16.03 5.46 -9.26
C ILE A 167 17.07 6.57 -9.02
N GLY A 168 17.87 6.92 -10.03
CA GLY A 168 18.87 7.98 -9.92
C GLY A 168 18.23 9.33 -9.56
N GLN A 169 17.07 9.66 -10.15
CA GLN A 169 16.32 10.87 -9.79
C GLN A 169 15.79 10.85 -8.35
N TRP A 170 15.49 9.67 -7.81
CA TRP A 170 15.07 9.54 -6.40
C TRP A 170 16.26 9.75 -5.48
N GLN A 171 17.41 9.15 -5.80
CA GLN A 171 18.66 9.32 -5.06
C GLN A 171 19.07 10.80 -5.01
N THR A 172 19.10 11.50 -6.15
CA THR A 172 19.44 12.93 -6.20
C THR A 172 18.50 13.80 -5.35
N ARG A 173 17.22 13.44 -5.25
CA ARG A 173 16.25 14.17 -4.42
C ARG A 173 16.40 13.85 -2.93
N ALA A 174 16.70 12.60 -2.60
CA ALA A 174 16.80 12.13 -1.22
C ALA A 174 18.12 12.51 -0.56
N GLU A 175 19.22 12.53 -1.31
CA GLU A 175 20.57 12.81 -0.81
C GLU A 175 20.65 14.05 0.10
N PRO A 176 20.15 15.25 -0.28
CA PRO A 176 20.21 16.42 0.58
C PRO A 176 19.39 16.27 1.87
N VAL A 177 18.29 15.50 1.84
CA VAL A 177 17.43 15.25 3.01
C VAL A 177 18.09 14.25 3.98
N CYS A 178 18.72 13.22 3.44
CA CYS A 178 19.19 12.05 4.20
C CYS A 178 20.65 12.12 4.63
N LYS A 179 21.39 13.13 4.16
CA LYS A 179 22.81 13.30 4.42
C LYS A 179 23.14 13.23 5.91
N ASP A 180 24.11 12.38 6.25
CA ASP A 180 24.64 12.13 7.60
C ASP A 180 23.58 11.74 8.66
N LEU A 181 22.41 11.25 8.25
CA LEU A 181 21.37 10.81 9.19
C LEU A 181 21.81 9.52 9.92
N PRO A 182 21.85 9.52 11.27
CA PRO A 182 22.25 8.32 12.00
C PRO A 182 21.26 7.15 11.79
N SER A 183 21.78 5.94 11.57
CA SER A 183 20.98 4.73 11.29
C SER A 183 19.98 4.37 12.38
N ARG A 184 20.23 4.73 13.64
CA ARG A 184 19.30 4.52 14.77
C ARG A 184 17.93 5.18 14.57
N TYR A 185 17.85 6.23 13.76
CA TYR A 185 16.59 6.88 13.44
C TYR A 185 15.85 6.16 12.32
N LEU A 186 16.57 5.57 11.36
CA LEU A 186 15.98 4.76 10.28
C LEU A 186 15.24 3.54 10.82
N GLN A 187 15.72 2.96 11.92
CA GLN A 187 15.05 1.86 12.62
C GLN A 187 13.67 2.23 13.16
N GLN A 188 13.36 3.52 13.32
CA GLN A 188 12.06 4.00 13.84
C GLN A 188 11.06 4.33 12.73
N SER A 189 11.42 4.16 11.45
CA SER A 189 10.61 4.61 10.32
C SER A 189 9.19 4.06 10.33
N ALA A 190 9.03 2.75 10.58
CA ALA A 190 7.71 2.11 10.65
C ALA A 190 6.86 2.65 11.82
N ASP A 191 7.47 2.84 12.99
CA ASP A 191 6.80 3.38 14.18
C ASP A 191 6.34 4.82 13.96
N ARG A 192 7.18 5.65 13.34
CA ARG A 192 6.85 7.04 13.01
C ARG A 192 5.77 7.12 11.92
N MET A 193 5.79 6.20 10.95
CA MET A 193 4.72 6.07 9.97
C MET A 193 3.38 5.68 10.61
N LEU A 194 3.40 4.74 11.55
CA LEU A 194 2.22 4.36 12.33
C LEU A 194 1.70 5.53 13.18
N GLN A 195 2.59 6.27 13.84
CA GLN A 195 2.23 7.47 14.62
C GLN A 195 1.54 8.52 13.74
N ALA A 196 2.12 8.86 12.58
CA ALA A 196 1.52 9.80 11.64
C ALA A 196 0.14 9.33 11.13
N ALA A 197 0.01 8.03 10.81
CA ALA A 197 -1.25 7.44 10.40
C ALA A 197 -2.32 7.54 11.50
N ARG A 198 -1.97 7.24 12.76
CA ARG A 198 -2.87 7.36 13.92
C ARG A 198 -3.27 8.80 14.22
N LEU A 199 -2.43 9.78 13.88
CA LEU A 199 -2.74 11.21 13.96
C LEU A 199 -3.65 11.70 12.82
N GLY A 200 -4.10 10.83 11.91
CA GLY A 200 -5.06 11.19 10.87
C GLY A 200 -4.44 11.63 9.56
N ASP A 201 -3.14 11.41 9.33
CA ASP A 201 -2.53 11.68 8.02
C ASP A 201 -2.91 10.57 7.02
N LEU A 202 -3.69 10.92 6.00
CA LEU A 202 -4.24 9.96 5.04
C LEU A 202 -3.16 9.26 4.21
N ARG A 203 -2.08 9.97 3.86
CA ARG A 203 -0.97 9.42 3.07
C ARG A 203 -0.17 8.43 3.91
N SER A 204 0.07 8.72 5.18
CA SER A 204 0.68 7.79 6.13
C SER A 204 -0.22 6.60 6.42
N MET A 205 -1.55 6.78 6.53
CA MET A 205 -2.49 5.64 6.58
C MET A 205 -2.37 4.74 5.36
N ALA A 206 -2.34 5.32 4.15
CA ALA A 206 -2.19 4.58 2.91
C ALA A 206 -0.84 3.83 2.85
N ARG A 207 0.25 4.52 3.22
CA ARG A 207 1.61 3.96 3.23
C ARG A 207 1.75 2.85 4.24
N PHE A 208 1.35 3.07 5.49
CA PHE A 208 1.39 2.06 6.54
C PHE A 208 0.49 0.87 6.21
N GLY A 209 -0.72 1.11 5.73
CA GLY A 209 -1.68 0.05 5.42
C GLY A 209 -1.30 -0.80 4.22
N GLN A 210 -0.55 -0.26 3.25
CA GLN A 210 -0.14 -1.02 2.06
C GLN A 210 1.24 -1.65 2.19
N ALA A 211 2.21 -0.91 2.71
CA ALA A 211 3.61 -1.32 2.73
C ALA A 211 4.35 -0.50 3.80
N PRO A 212 4.23 -0.86 5.09
CA PRO A 212 4.92 -0.14 6.16
C PRO A 212 6.45 -0.21 5.95
N PRO A 213 7.20 0.85 6.28
CA PRO A 213 8.65 0.91 6.02
C PRO A 213 9.44 0.15 7.09
N PHE A 214 9.22 -1.16 7.17
CA PHE A 214 9.99 -2.03 8.06
C PHE A 214 11.47 -2.11 7.66
N PRO A 215 12.40 -2.21 8.63
CA PRO A 215 13.79 -2.50 8.32
C PRO A 215 13.91 -3.84 7.58
N GLU A 216 14.99 -4.01 6.81
CA GLU A 216 15.24 -5.25 6.06
C GLU A 216 15.29 -6.47 6.99
N THR A 217 15.86 -6.29 8.18
CA THR A 217 15.85 -7.31 9.23
C THR A 217 14.92 -6.88 10.34
N LEU A 218 13.79 -7.57 10.46
CA LEU A 218 12.88 -7.44 11.60
C LEU A 218 13.55 -7.96 12.87
N THR A 219 13.34 -7.24 13.96
CA THR A 219 13.84 -7.55 15.30
C THR A 219 12.68 -7.66 16.29
N LEU A 220 12.96 -8.07 17.53
CA LEU A 220 11.96 -8.04 18.59
C LEU A 220 11.45 -6.62 18.91
N ALA A 221 12.22 -5.57 18.59
CA ALA A 221 11.76 -4.20 18.76
C ALA A 221 10.63 -3.84 17.80
N ASP A 222 10.52 -4.53 16.66
CA ASP A 222 9.50 -4.29 15.64
C ASP A 222 8.18 -5.05 15.90
N ALA A 223 8.14 -5.88 16.95
CA ALA A 223 7.01 -6.79 17.21
C ALA A 223 5.68 -6.05 17.42
N ASP A 224 5.71 -4.93 18.16
CA ASP A 224 4.51 -4.13 18.44
C ASP A 224 3.96 -3.46 17.17
N THR A 225 4.83 -2.95 16.31
CA THR A 225 4.44 -2.30 15.04
C THR A 225 3.98 -3.32 14.01
N MET A 226 4.57 -4.53 13.99
CA MET A 226 4.04 -5.66 13.22
C MET A 226 2.65 -6.08 13.70
N ALA A 227 2.43 -6.15 15.02
CA ALA A 227 1.12 -6.45 15.58
C ALA A 227 0.09 -5.37 15.20
N ALA A 228 0.46 -4.09 15.29
CA ALA A 228 -0.38 -2.98 14.85
C ALA A 228 -0.69 -3.06 13.34
N PHE A 229 0.29 -3.39 12.49
CA PHE A 229 0.06 -3.60 11.07
C PHE A 229 -0.98 -4.69 10.81
N ASN A 230 -0.82 -5.86 11.44
CA ASN A 230 -1.77 -6.96 11.28
C ASN A 230 -3.20 -6.60 11.69
N ASN A 231 -3.36 -5.75 12.72
CA ASN A 231 -4.67 -5.38 13.26
C ASN A 231 -5.30 -4.16 12.58
N GLU A 232 -4.50 -3.21 12.07
CA GLU A 232 -4.97 -1.88 11.67
C GLU A 232 -4.84 -1.61 10.17
N ALA A 233 -3.99 -2.35 9.43
CA ALA A 233 -3.63 -2.01 8.04
C ALA A 233 -4.83 -1.89 7.10
N LEU A 234 -5.71 -2.90 7.07
CA LEU A 234 -6.89 -2.88 6.20
C LEU A 234 -7.86 -1.75 6.58
N GLY A 235 -8.03 -1.50 7.89
CA GLY A 235 -8.86 -0.40 8.38
C GLY A 235 -8.30 0.98 8.00
N MET A 236 -6.97 1.15 8.06
CA MET A 236 -6.30 2.37 7.61
C MET A 236 -6.44 2.58 6.11
N LEU A 237 -6.22 1.55 5.28
CA LEU A 237 -6.45 1.62 3.83
C LEU A 237 -7.89 2.01 3.51
N THR A 238 -8.85 1.36 4.17
CA THR A 238 -10.28 1.62 3.97
C THR A 238 -10.65 3.05 4.29
N ARG A 239 -10.22 3.56 5.46
CA ARG A 239 -10.46 4.96 5.84
C ARG A 239 -9.81 5.94 4.87
N ALA A 240 -8.52 5.76 4.54
CA ALA A 240 -7.82 6.66 3.64
C ALA A 240 -8.45 6.71 2.24
N ALA A 241 -8.91 5.58 1.70
CA ALA A 241 -9.61 5.55 0.42
C ALA A 241 -10.98 6.26 0.47
N ASN A 242 -11.72 6.08 1.57
CA ASN A 242 -12.99 6.76 1.76
C ASN A 242 -12.85 8.29 1.92
N GLU A 243 -11.70 8.74 2.39
CA GLU A 243 -11.31 10.16 2.49
C GLU A 243 -10.63 10.69 1.22
N GLY A 244 -10.58 9.89 0.15
CA GLY A 244 -10.11 10.34 -1.15
C GLY A 244 -8.61 10.29 -1.38
N GLU A 245 -7.86 9.48 -0.60
CA GLU A 245 -6.44 9.25 -0.87
C GLU A 245 -6.26 8.21 -2.01
N PRO A 246 -5.72 8.58 -3.19
CA PRO A 246 -5.72 7.69 -4.36
C PRO A 246 -4.84 6.45 -4.19
N THR A 247 -3.74 6.55 -3.46
CA THR A 247 -2.86 5.41 -3.19
C THR A 247 -3.54 4.38 -2.29
N ALA A 248 -4.39 4.82 -1.36
CA ALA A 248 -5.19 3.90 -0.54
C ALA A 248 -6.21 3.12 -1.38
N LEU A 249 -6.89 3.77 -2.35
CA LEU A 249 -7.80 3.08 -3.27
C LEU A 249 -7.07 2.02 -4.12
N PHE A 250 -5.87 2.37 -4.61
CA PHE A 250 -5.02 1.43 -5.33
C PHE A 250 -4.58 0.26 -4.44
N GLY A 251 -4.25 0.53 -3.16
CA GLY A 251 -3.96 -0.48 -2.15
C GLY A 251 -5.13 -1.43 -1.91
N LEU A 252 -6.34 -0.90 -1.67
CA LEU A 252 -7.56 -1.69 -1.45
C LEU A 252 -7.89 -2.59 -2.64
N TYR A 253 -7.78 -2.05 -3.86
CA TYR A 253 -7.98 -2.80 -5.08
C TYR A 253 -7.10 -4.06 -5.11
N HIS A 254 -5.80 -3.92 -4.86
CA HIS A 254 -4.89 -5.06 -4.86
C HIS A 254 -5.10 -5.99 -3.66
N ALA A 255 -5.38 -5.43 -2.48
CA ALA A 255 -5.58 -6.19 -1.26
C ALA A 255 -6.74 -7.18 -1.44
N HIS A 256 -7.91 -6.69 -1.86
CA HIS A 256 -9.09 -7.53 -2.04
C HIS A 256 -9.04 -8.41 -3.30
N ALA A 257 -8.34 -7.97 -4.36
CA ALA A 257 -8.15 -8.82 -5.54
C ALA A 257 -7.29 -10.06 -5.26
N ARG A 258 -6.35 -9.97 -4.31
CA ARG A 258 -5.41 -11.04 -3.97
C ARG A 258 -5.75 -11.78 -2.67
N GLY A 259 -6.63 -11.21 -1.84
CA GLY A 259 -6.85 -11.71 -0.48
C GLY A 259 -5.63 -11.52 0.43
N GLU A 260 -4.79 -10.53 0.12
CA GLU A 260 -3.60 -10.25 0.93
C GLU A 260 -3.04 -8.84 0.69
N ILE A 261 -2.39 -8.30 1.71
CA ILE A 261 -1.53 -7.11 1.62
C ILE A 261 -0.08 -7.59 1.66
N ALA A 262 0.62 -7.48 0.52
CA ALA A 262 2.01 -7.89 0.39
C ALA A 262 2.95 -6.87 1.05
N THR A 263 3.92 -7.36 1.83
CA THR A 263 4.95 -6.57 2.50
C THR A 263 6.34 -7.16 2.27
N VAL A 264 7.39 -6.44 2.65
CA VAL A 264 8.77 -6.97 2.64
C VAL A 264 8.95 -8.14 3.62
N ALA A 265 8.09 -8.23 4.64
CA ALA A 265 8.13 -9.25 5.68
C ALA A 265 7.20 -10.45 5.39
N GLY A 266 6.54 -10.49 4.23
CA GLY A 266 5.59 -11.54 3.86
C GLY A 266 4.28 -10.97 3.33
N ALA A 267 3.16 -11.54 3.78
CA ALA A 267 1.83 -11.07 3.36
C ALA A 267 0.85 -11.15 4.54
N LEU A 268 0.11 -10.06 4.78
CA LEU A 268 -1.04 -10.08 5.68
C LEU A 268 -2.22 -10.65 4.91
N LYS A 269 -2.68 -11.84 5.29
CA LYS A 269 -3.87 -12.46 4.70
C LYS A 269 -5.11 -11.70 5.13
N ILE A 270 -5.95 -11.38 4.15
CA ILE A 270 -7.26 -10.77 4.36
C ILE A 270 -8.31 -11.54 3.56
N GLU A 271 -9.57 -11.31 3.83
CA GLU A 271 -10.64 -11.86 3.00
C GLU A 271 -10.63 -11.20 1.61
N ALA A 272 -10.57 -12.02 0.56
CA ALA A 272 -10.74 -11.54 -0.79
C ALA A 272 -12.19 -11.07 -0.99
N ASP A 273 -12.36 -9.86 -1.51
CA ASP A 273 -13.69 -9.31 -1.80
C ASP A 273 -13.72 -8.83 -3.27
N PRO A 274 -14.27 -9.62 -4.20
CA PRO A 274 -14.32 -9.25 -5.60
C PRO A 274 -15.23 -8.02 -5.85
N ILE A 275 -16.19 -7.73 -4.97
CA ILE A 275 -17.03 -6.52 -5.09
C ILE A 275 -16.17 -5.29 -4.83
N VAL A 276 -15.45 -5.26 -3.71
CA VAL A 276 -14.57 -4.12 -3.36
C VAL A 276 -13.45 -3.97 -4.39
N ALA A 277 -12.82 -5.08 -4.80
CA ALA A 277 -11.76 -5.05 -5.81
C ALA A 277 -12.27 -4.48 -7.15
N VAL A 278 -13.39 -4.98 -7.68
CA VAL A 278 -13.96 -4.45 -8.94
C VAL A 278 -14.41 -3.00 -8.78
N ALA A 279 -15.01 -2.63 -7.65
CA ALA A 279 -15.44 -1.26 -7.38
C ALA A 279 -14.27 -0.26 -7.40
N ALA A 280 -13.21 -0.57 -6.66
CA ALA A 280 -11.99 0.25 -6.61
C ALA A 280 -11.29 0.30 -7.97
N GLY A 281 -11.19 -0.83 -8.67
CA GLY A 281 -10.63 -0.90 -10.02
C GLY A 281 -11.38 -0.01 -11.02
N LEU A 282 -12.72 -0.08 -11.03
CA LEU A 282 -13.55 0.77 -11.89
C LEU A 282 -13.36 2.26 -11.60
N ALA A 283 -13.25 2.65 -10.33
CA ALA A 283 -13.01 4.05 -9.94
C ALA A 283 -11.61 4.54 -10.32
N LEU A 284 -10.57 3.72 -10.09
CA LEU A 284 -9.19 4.03 -10.47
C LEU A 284 -9.04 4.28 -11.97
N LYS A 285 -9.84 3.62 -12.81
CA LYS A 285 -9.78 3.82 -14.28
C LYS A 285 -10.07 5.25 -14.71
N ALA A 286 -10.85 6.00 -13.92
CA ALA A 286 -11.23 7.37 -14.26
C ALA A 286 -10.04 8.36 -14.20
N PHE A 287 -9.01 8.05 -13.41
CA PHE A 287 -7.87 8.96 -13.18
C PHE A 287 -6.52 8.25 -13.19
N SER A 288 -6.42 7.02 -13.70
CA SER A 288 -5.13 6.35 -13.88
C SER A 288 -4.59 6.49 -15.30
N ASP A 289 -3.27 6.40 -15.46
CA ASP A 289 -2.62 6.45 -16.77
C ASP A 289 -2.87 5.18 -17.61
N GLY A 290 -2.42 5.19 -18.87
CA GLY A 290 -2.65 4.05 -19.78
C GLY A 290 -2.01 2.74 -19.31
N SER A 291 -0.82 2.81 -18.68
CA SER A 291 -0.10 1.63 -18.19
C SER A 291 -0.82 0.99 -17.00
N THR A 292 -1.21 1.81 -16.01
CA THR A 292 -1.95 1.35 -14.85
C THR A 292 -3.32 0.79 -15.26
N ASN A 293 -4.02 1.49 -16.17
CA ASN A 293 -5.32 1.07 -16.68
C ASN A 293 -5.30 -0.32 -17.31
N ALA A 294 -4.24 -0.69 -18.03
CA ALA A 294 -4.13 -2.00 -18.64
C ALA A 294 -4.14 -3.12 -17.58
N GLY A 295 -3.36 -2.97 -16.51
CA GLY A 295 -3.32 -3.94 -15.41
C GLY A 295 -4.63 -4.01 -14.61
N ILE A 296 -5.28 -2.85 -14.41
CA ILE A 296 -6.61 -2.79 -13.77
C ILE A 296 -7.66 -3.50 -14.64
N ASN A 297 -7.67 -3.25 -15.95
CA ASN A 297 -8.64 -3.85 -16.88
C ASN A 297 -8.55 -5.38 -16.89
N ASP A 298 -7.34 -5.94 -16.99
CA ASP A 298 -7.12 -7.38 -17.00
C ASP A 298 -7.70 -8.06 -15.76
N THR A 299 -7.27 -7.60 -14.58
CA THR A 299 -7.70 -8.20 -13.31
C THR A 299 -9.19 -7.97 -13.04
N THR A 300 -9.70 -6.77 -13.28
CA THR A 300 -11.14 -6.46 -13.10
C THR A 300 -12.00 -7.33 -14.01
N SER A 301 -11.60 -7.54 -15.26
CA SER A 301 -12.33 -8.40 -16.20
C SER A 301 -12.34 -9.86 -15.76
N ARG A 302 -11.22 -10.37 -15.25
CA ARG A 302 -11.15 -11.73 -14.69
C ARG A 302 -12.04 -11.90 -13.47
N LEU A 303 -12.04 -10.94 -12.54
CA LEU A 303 -12.93 -10.98 -11.37
C LEU A 303 -14.40 -10.94 -11.78
N MET A 304 -14.77 -10.02 -12.69
CA MET A 304 -16.15 -9.92 -13.17
C MET A 304 -16.64 -11.19 -13.90
N ALA A 305 -15.74 -11.95 -14.54
CA ALA A 305 -16.09 -13.20 -15.21
C ALA A 305 -16.51 -14.32 -14.24
N THR A 306 -16.17 -14.23 -12.95
CA THR A 306 -16.56 -15.21 -11.92
C THR A 306 -17.64 -14.69 -10.97
N MET A 307 -18.07 -13.44 -11.11
CA MET A 307 -19.10 -12.81 -10.28
C MET A 307 -20.51 -13.04 -10.84
N SER A 308 -21.49 -13.15 -9.95
CA SER A 308 -22.90 -13.11 -10.32
C SER A 308 -23.33 -11.71 -10.81
N PRO A 309 -24.43 -11.60 -11.57
CA PRO A 309 -24.97 -10.29 -11.98
C PRO A 309 -25.26 -9.35 -10.80
N ALA A 310 -25.72 -9.88 -9.66
CA ALA A 310 -26.00 -9.09 -8.45
C ALA A 310 -24.72 -8.50 -7.85
N GLN A 311 -23.64 -9.29 -7.78
CA GLN A 311 -22.33 -8.81 -7.31
C GLN A 311 -21.75 -7.75 -8.25
N ILE A 312 -21.90 -7.93 -9.57
CA ILE A 312 -21.48 -6.93 -10.56
C ILE A 312 -22.25 -5.61 -10.37
N ALA A 313 -23.56 -5.68 -10.14
CA ALA A 313 -24.38 -4.51 -9.87
C ALA A 313 -23.95 -3.79 -8.58
N ALA A 314 -23.68 -4.54 -7.50
CA ALA A 314 -23.16 -4.00 -6.25
C ALA A 314 -21.80 -3.31 -6.43
N ALA A 315 -20.87 -3.94 -7.15
CA ALA A 315 -19.55 -3.36 -7.42
C ALA A 315 -19.64 -2.05 -8.22
N ARG A 316 -20.58 -1.97 -9.17
CA ARG A 316 -20.82 -0.74 -9.95
C ARG A 316 -21.44 0.38 -9.10
N ALA A 317 -22.36 0.04 -8.19
CA ALA A 317 -22.92 1.02 -7.26
C ALA A 317 -21.84 1.59 -6.34
N GLU A 318 -20.97 0.74 -5.82
CA GLU A 318 -19.84 1.16 -4.98
C GLU A 318 -18.78 1.94 -5.77
N ALA A 319 -18.49 1.54 -7.01
CA ALA A 319 -17.62 2.32 -7.91
C ALA A 319 -18.16 3.74 -8.15
N ALA A 320 -19.48 3.90 -8.27
CA ALA A 320 -20.10 5.21 -8.44
C ALA A 320 -19.92 6.10 -7.20
N ARG A 321 -19.93 5.51 -5.99
CA ARG A 321 -19.60 6.23 -4.75
C ARG A 321 -18.16 6.72 -4.76
N TYR A 322 -17.20 5.85 -5.08
CA TYR A 322 -15.79 6.26 -5.24
C TYR A 322 -15.61 7.31 -6.34
N ALA A 323 -16.30 7.19 -7.48
CA ALA A 323 -16.22 8.17 -8.55
C ALA A 323 -16.60 9.59 -8.08
N GLN A 324 -17.52 9.74 -7.12
CA GLN A 324 -17.83 11.05 -6.53
C GLN A 324 -16.68 11.59 -5.68
N ILE A 325 -16.05 10.75 -4.87
CA ILE A 325 -14.90 11.10 -4.03
C ILE A 325 -13.72 11.56 -4.91
N TYR A 326 -13.47 10.84 -6.00
CA TYR A 326 -12.27 11.01 -6.83
C TYR A 326 -12.48 11.85 -8.10
N ARG A 327 -13.63 12.50 -8.27
CA ARG A 327 -14.03 13.21 -9.52
C ARG A 327 -13.04 14.26 -10.01
N ASN A 328 -12.24 14.85 -9.11
CA ASN A 328 -11.29 15.92 -9.40
C ASN A 328 -9.83 15.46 -9.40
N GLN A 329 -9.56 14.16 -9.34
CA GLN A 329 -8.19 13.67 -9.33
C GLN A 329 -7.53 13.85 -10.70
N PRO A 330 -6.31 14.40 -10.75
CA PRO A 330 -5.54 14.40 -11.99
C PRO A 330 -5.13 12.96 -12.36
N PRO A 331 -4.79 12.70 -13.63
CA PRO A 331 -4.22 11.42 -14.04
C PRO A 331 -2.98 11.05 -13.21
N ARG A 332 -2.93 9.82 -12.70
CA ARG A 332 -1.84 9.27 -11.89
C ARG A 332 -1.26 8.00 -12.51
N ASN A 333 0.07 7.88 -12.46
CA ASN A 333 0.80 6.67 -12.81
C ASN A 333 1.12 5.91 -11.53
N PHE A 334 0.50 4.74 -11.36
CA PHE A 334 0.79 3.84 -10.23
C PHE A 334 1.78 2.72 -10.61
N ALA A 335 2.03 2.53 -11.91
CA ALA A 335 2.94 1.51 -12.44
C ALA A 335 4.42 1.80 -12.16
N SER A 336 4.81 3.08 -12.00
CA SER A 336 6.17 3.50 -11.59
C SER A 336 6.39 3.45 -10.06
N GLY A 337 5.48 2.80 -9.33
CA GLY A 337 5.48 2.77 -7.87
C GLY A 337 4.46 3.75 -7.28
N VAL A 338 3.68 3.24 -6.33
CA VAL A 338 2.52 3.92 -5.71
C VAL A 338 2.93 5.09 -4.82
N PHE A 339 4.19 5.13 -4.39
CA PHE A 339 4.73 6.12 -3.46
C PHE A 339 5.82 7.03 -4.04
N GLY A 340 6.28 6.78 -5.27
CA GLY A 340 7.28 7.61 -5.96
C GLY A 340 6.92 9.11 -6.03
N PRO A 341 5.64 9.49 -6.26
CA PRO A 341 5.21 10.90 -6.28
C PRO A 341 5.30 11.61 -4.91
N TYR A 342 5.36 10.85 -3.81
CA TYR A 342 5.33 11.39 -2.45
C TYR A 342 6.71 11.78 -1.93
N ILE A 343 7.77 11.25 -2.54
CA ILE A 343 9.14 11.60 -2.20
C ILE A 343 9.38 13.11 -2.37
N GLY A 344 9.51 13.82 -1.24
CA GLY A 344 9.79 15.27 -1.14
C GLY A 344 8.56 16.20 -1.19
N LYS A 345 7.31 15.72 -1.09
CA LYS A 345 6.09 16.55 -1.22
C LYS A 345 4.97 16.28 -0.19
N THR A 346 5.25 15.53 0.88
CA THR A 346 4.22 14.69 1.50
C THR A 346 3.27 15.32 2.49
N CYS A 347 3.62 16.40 3.17
CA CYS A 347 2.90 16.78 4.40
C CYS A 347 2.24 18.15 4.36
N VAL A 348 2.22 18.78 3.19
CA VAL A 348 1.36 19.94 2.95
C VAL A 348 0.01 19.38 2.53
N PRO A 349 -1.09 19.69 3.23
CA PRO A 349 -2.42 19.39 2.71
C PRO A 349 -2.52 20.02 1.33
N ASP A 350 -2.90 19.23 0.32
CA ASP A 350 -3.23 19.79 -0.99
C ASP A 350 -4.33 20.81 -0.72
N SER A 351 -3.99 22.10 -0.72
CA SER A 351 -4.95 23.16 -0.46
C SER A 351 -6.03 23.05 -1.52
N GLN A 352 -7.22 22.60 -1.12
CA GLN A 352 -8.39 22.43 -1.97
C GLN A 352 -8.87 23.75 -2.55
#